data_AF-A0A353GX03-F1
#
_entry.id   AF-A0A353GX03-F1
#
_cell.length_a   1.000
_cell.length_b   1.000
_cell.length_c   1.000
_cell.angle_alpha   90.00
_cell.angle_beta   90.00
_cell.angle_gamma   90.00
#
_symmetry.space_group_name_H-M   'P 1'
#
loop_
_entity.id
_entity.type
_entity.pdbx_description
1 polymer ?
#
loop_
_entity_poly.entity_id
_entity_poly.type
_entity_poly.pdbx_seq_one_letter_code
_entity_poly.pdbx_strand_id
1 'polypeptide(L)' 'MLFLGMVLAILVTLFEGIPLIRRKKWNELIALGILIGIALFIGIGKTMGLPTPIELLNRWLRPMGEMIFKKY' A
#
# COMPACT_ATOMS: atom_id res chain seq x y z
N MET A 1 13.86 3.41 1.03
CA MET A 1 12.42 3.40 0.68
C MET A 1 11.53 3.26 1.93
N LEU A 2 11.78 2.30 2.82
CA LEU A 2 11.06 2.14 4.09
C LEU A 2 11.07 3.40 4.99
N PHE A 3 12.23 4.01 5.19
CA PHE A 3 12.36 5.21 6.03
C PHE A 3 11.44 6.35 5.57
N LEU A 4 11.41 6.63 4.27
CA LEU A 4 10.51 7.64 3.70
C LEU A 4 9.04 7.27 3.94
N GLY A 5 8.68 5.99 3.79
CA GLY A 5 7.33 5.50 4.08
C GLY A 5 6.91 5.69 5.53
N MET A 6 7.83 5.50 6.49
CA MET A 6 7.58 5.75 7.90
C MET A 6 7.33 7.24 8.19
N VAL A 7 8.15 8.13 7.60
CA VAL A 7 7.96 9.59 7.74
C VAL A 7 6.61 10.04 7.18
N LEU A 8 6.23 9.53 6.00
CA LEU A 8 4.93 9.83 5.39
C LEU A 8 3.76 9.29 6.22
N ALA A 9 3.86 8.08 6.78
CA ALA A 9 2.83 7.52 7.64
C ALA A 9 2.61 8.38 8.91
N ILE A 10 3.68 8.90 9.49
CA ILE A 10 3.60 9.84 10.62
C ILE A 10 2.91 11.13 10.20
N LEU A 11 3.33 11.73 9.08
CA LEU A 11 2.73 12.96 8.57
C LEU A 11 1.23 12.78 8.30
N VAL A 12 0.83 11.73 7.61
CA VAL A 12 -0.59 11.42 7.32
C VAL A 12 -1.38 11.24 8.62
N THR A 13 -0.83 10.53 9.60
CA THR A 13 -1.51 10.35 10.90
C THR A 13 -1.67 11.67 11.65
N LEU A 14 -0.68 12.57 11.58
CA LEU A 14 -0.76 13.88 12.21
C LEU A 14 -1.78 14.79 11.51
N PHE A 15 -1.75 14.84 10.17
CA PHE A 15 -2.60 15.73 9.39
C PHE A 15 -4.06 15.24 9.28
N GLU A 16 -4.28 13.94 9.12
CA GLU A 16 -5.61 13.37 8.94
C GLU A 16 -6.12 12.63 10.18
N GLY A 17 -5.25 11.90 10.88
CA GLY A 17 -5.63 11.15 12.07
C GLY A 17 -6.11 12.04 13.22
N ILE A 18 -5.42 13.17 13.50
CA ILE A 18 -5.83 14.09 14.58
C ILE A 18 -7.23 14.69 14.31
N PRO A 19 -7.54 15.25 13.12
CA PRO A 19 -8.89 15.68 12.79
C PRO A 19 -9.94 14.57 12.87
N LEU A 20 -9.62 13.35 12.46
CA LEU A 20 -10.54 12.21 12.51
C LEU A 20 -10.93 11.85 13.96
N ILE A 21 -9.96 11.85 14.89
CA ILE A 21 -10.22 11.66 16.32
C ILE A 21 -11.12 12.79 16.84
N ARG A 22 -10.79 14.06 16.52
CA ARG A 22 -11.56 15.23 16.98
C ARG A 22 -13.00 15.19 16.50
N ARG A 23 -13.25 14.71 15.28
CA ARG A 23 -14.59 14.56 14.70
C ARG A 23 -15.29 13.25 15.09
N LYS A 24 -14.69 12.43 15.99
CA LYS A 24 -15.20 11.12 16.45
C LYS A 24 -15.51 10.16 15.29
N LYS A 25 -14.75 10.26 14.21
CA LYS A 25 -14.96 9.49 12.99
C LYS A 25 -14.18 8.18 13.03
N TRP A 26 -14.63 7.28 13.88
CA TRP A 26 -13.92 6.03 14.21
C TRP A 26 -13.74 5.10 13.01
N ASN A 27 -14.76 4.94 12.16
CA ASN A 27 -14.67 4.05 10.99
C ASN A 27 -13.57 4.51 10.01
N GLU A 28 -13.46 5.82 9.80
CA GLU A 28 -12.47 6.42 8.91
C GLU A 28 -11.07 6.36 9.51
N LEU A 29 -10.97 6.47 10.84
CA LEU A 29 -9.70 6.27 11.56
C LEU A 29 -9.21 4.82 11.48
N ILE A 30 -10.13 3.85 11.59
CA ILE A 30 -9.81 2.42 11.38
C ILE A 30 -9.36 2.19 9.95
N ALA A 31 -10.07 2.76 8.96
CA ALA A 31 -9.68 2.67 7.55
C ALA A 31 -8.28 3.26 7.30
N LEU A 32 -7.97 4.42 7.87
CA LEU A 32 -6.65 5.04 7.80
C LEU A 32 -5.57 4.13 8.41
N GLY A 33 -5.84 3.56 9.58
CA GLY A 33 -4.93 2.63 10.25
C GLY A 33 -4.66 1.37 9.42
N ILE A 34 -5.69 0.78 8.83
CA ILE A 34 -5.57 -0.38 7.93
C ILE A 34 -4.72 -0.02 6.70
N LEU A 35 -4.98 1.13 6.06
CA LEU A 35 -4.22 1.58 4.89
C LEU A 35 -2.73 1.76 5.22
N ILE A 36 -2.42 2.41 6.34
CA ILE A 36 -1.03 2.59 6.81
C ILE A 36 -0.40 1.22 7.11
N GLY A 37 -1.13 0.33 7.77
CA GLY A 37 -0.67 -1.03 8.09
C GLY A 37 -0.32 -1.83 6.83
N ILE A 38 -1.19 -1.83 5.83
CA ILE A 38 -0.95 -2.51 4.53
C ILE A 38 0.27 -1.89 3.83
N ALA A 39 0.37 -0.56 3.79
CA ALA A 39 1.49 0.11 3.14
C ALA A 39 2.84 -0.25 3.80
N LEU A 40 2.89 -0.26 5.13
CA LEU A 40 4.09 -0.67 5.87
C LEU A 40 4.39 -2.16 5.66
N PHE A 41 3.38 -3.03 5.70
CA PHE A 41 3.54 -4.46 5.47
C PHE A 41 4.13 -4.75 4.08
N ILE A 42 3.62 -4.10 3.03
CA ILE A 42 4.16 -4.21 1.67
C ILE A 42 5.59 -3.67 1.61
N GLY A 43 5.86 -2.53 2.24
CA GLY A 43 7.19 -1.92 2.28
C GLY A 43 8.22 -2.83 2.95
N ILE A 44 7.87 -3.43 4.09
CA ILE A 44 8.72 -4.37 4.83
C ILE A 44 8.91 -5.63 4.01
N GLY A 45 7.83 -6.22 3.49
CA GLY A 45 7.88 -7.43 2.66
C GLY A 45 8.82 -7.26 1.46
N LYS A 46 8.74 -6.12 0.77
CA LYS A 46 9.66 -5.79 -0.34
C LYS A 46 11.13 -5.79 0.11
N THR A 47 11.44 -5.24 1.29
CA THR A 47 12.82 -5.27 1.80
C THR A 47 13.29 -6.65 2.24
N MET A 48 12.37 -7.55 2.59
CA MET A 48 12.65 -8.95 2.89
C MET A 48 12.71 -9.83 1.62
N GLY A 49 12.63 -9.23 0.43
CA GLY A 49 12.64 -9.95 -0.84
C GLY A 49 11.32 -10.66 -1.18
N LEU A 50 10.23 -10.37 -0.45
CA LEU A 50 8.92 -10.89 -0.80
C LEU A 50 8.37 -10.19 -2.05
N PRO A 51 7.80 -10.94 -3.00
CA PRO A 51 7.21 -10.36 -4.20
C PRO A 51 6.05 -9.46 -3.84
N THR A 52 6.01 -8.26 -4.44
CA THR A 52 4.93 -7.31 -4.17
C THR A 52 3.62 -7.75 -4.83
N PRO A 53 2.44 -7.31 -4.35
CA PRO A 53 1.17 -7.62 -5.00
C PRO A 53 1.13 -7.26 -6.48
N ILE A 54 1.80 -6.16 -6.87
CA ILE A 54 1.93 -5.72 -8.26
C ILE A 54 2.81 -6.69 -9.06
N GLU A 55 3.90 -7.18 -8.49
CA GLU A 55 4.75 -8.19 -9.16
C GLU A 55 4.03 -9.53 -9.31
N LEU A 56 3.25 -9.93 -8.30
CA LEU A 56 2.38 -11.11 -8.38
C LEU A 56 1.33 -10.92 -9.48
N LEU A 57 0.65 -9.78 -9.48
CA LEU A 57 -0.34 -9.44 -10.52
C LEU A 57 0.29 -9.46 -11.92
N ASN A 58 1.47 -8.87 -12.09
CA ASN A 58 2.19 -8.90 -13.36
C ASN A 58 2.54 -10.33 -13.78
N ARG A 59 3.01 -11.20 -12.87
CA ARG A 59 3.27 -12.61 -13.21
C ARG A 59 2.02 -13.33 -13.72
N TRP A 60 0.85 -13.01 -13.19
CA TRP A 60 -0.43 -13.60 -13.61
C TRP A 60 -0.97 -12.99 -14.90
N LEU A 61 -0.82 -11.67 -15.09
CA LEU A 61 -1.31 -10.95 -16.26
C LEU A 61 -0.40 -11.11 -17.48
N ARG A 62 0.91 -11.31 -17.30
CA ARG A 62 1.88 -11.46 -18.38
C ARG A 62 1.51 -12.54 -19.41
N PRO A 63 1.12 -13.77 -19.03
CA PRO A 63 0.68 -14.77 -20.00
C PRO A 63 -0.62 -14.37 -20.73
N MET A 64 -1.53 -13.61 -20.10
CA MET A 64 -2.71 -13.08 -20.79
C MET A 64 -2.33 -11.97 -21.78
N GLY A 65 -1.41 -11.08 -21.41
CA GLY A 65 -0.85 -10.07 -22.30
C GLY A 65 -0.15 -10.69 -23.51
N GLU A 66 0.67 -11.72 -23.30
CA GLU A 66 1.35 -12.44 -24.39
C GLU A 66 0.38 -13.21 -25.30
N MET A 67 -0.78 -13.65 -24.80
CA MET A 67 -1.84 -14.23 -25.63
C MET A 67 -2.61 -13.19 -26.44
N ILE A 68 -2.93 -12.04 -25.84
CA ILE A 68 -3.72 -10.98 -26.49
C ILE A 68 -2.88 -10.17 -27.48
N PHE A 69 -1.61 -9.90 -27.15
CA PHE A 69 -0.68 -9.11 -27.97
C PHE A 69 0.27 -9.98 -28.79
N LYS A 70 -0.04 -11.26 -29.06
CA LYS A 70 0.74 -12.14 -29.94
C LYS A 70 0.63 -11.75 -31.43
N LYS A 71 0.87 -10.48 -31.75
CA LYS A 71 1.25 -9.94 -33.06
C LYS A 71 1.65 -8.48 -32.88
N TYR A 72 2.90 -8.21 -32.48
CA TYR A 72 3.85 -7.25 -33.07
C TYR A 72 5.21 -7.41 -32.40
#